data_AF-I8QVV8-F1
#
_entry.id   AF-I8QVV8-F1
#
_cell.length_a   1.000
_cell.length_b   1.000
_cell.length_c   1.000
_cell.angle_alpha   90.00
_cell.angle_beta   90.00
_cell.angle_gamma   90.00
#
_symmetry.space_group_name_H-M   'P 1'
#
loop_
_entity.id
_entity.type
_entity.pdbx_description
1 polymer ?
#
loop_
_entity_poly.entity_id
_entity_poly.type
_entity_poly.pdbx_seq_one_letter_code
_entity_poly.pdbx_strand_id
1 'polypeptide(L)'
;MSRHDPKQSGPNRSGAAPAPVGPSNPYEQSWVAGADLGNALAAGWRPRPQPTAIALAPGEVVLAQGAVRRWQYIGQDVTYNQGFFVAFGSPLLVGASLLGSVLYNGSQRRRAEAAAAVQWRPTATGQLFLTNHRIALGLSSGWLDIAYPYLRASSVDGIGMIVMVDGQPPVRLEVWPPHWFFVLMRFLAYGETVQVDVPPHLRSPAPLDAGPGGAPNSGAPGA
;
A
#
# COMPACT_ATOMS: atom_id res chain seq x y z
N MET A 1 -7.92 13.58 70.70
CA MET A 1 -6.61 13.19 70.12
C MET A 1 -6.86 12.03 69.17
N SER A 2 -7.10 12.35 67.89
CA SER A 2 -7.38 11.38 66.84
C SER A 2 -6.09 10.68 66.41
N ARG A 3 -6.09 9.34 66.39
CA ARG A 3 -5.00 8.55 65.79
C ARG A 3 -5.43 8.11 64.39
N HIS A 4 -4.60 8.49 63.43
CA HIS A 4 -4.68 8.18 62.01
C HIS A 4 -4.54 6.67 61.74
N ASP A 5 -5.47 6.12 60.96
CA ASP A 5 -5.27 4.92 60.16
C ASP A 5 -4.56 5.27 58.85
N PRO A 6 -3.42 4.65 58.48
CA PRO A 6 -2.86 4.77 57.14
C PRO A 6 -3.53 3.75 56.21
N LYS A 7 -4.27 4.26 55.22
CA LYS A 7 -4.74 3.50 54.04
C LYS A 7 -3.56 2.83 53.34
N GLN A 8 -3.60 1.50 53.22
CA GLN A 8 -2.76 0.74 52.30
C GLN A 8 -3.12 1.12 50.85
N SER A 9 -2.18 1.76 50.18
CA SER A 9 -2.18 2.00 48.74
C SER A 9 -1.66 0.77 47.99
N GLY A 10 -2.57 -0.05 47.48
CA GLY A 10 -2.22 -1.09 46.50
C GLY A 10 -1.75 -0.45 45.18
N PRO A 11 -0.73 -1.00 44.50
CA PRO A 11 -0.31 -0.50 43.20
C PRO A 11 -1.40 -0.76 42.16
N ASN A 12 -1.95 0.33 41.63
CA ASN A 12 -2.86 0.35 40.50
C ASN A 12 -2.12 -0.22 39.27
N ARG A 13 -2.23 -1.52 39.02
CA ARG A 13 -1.86 -2.12 37.72
C ARG A 13 -2.88 -1.63 36.71
N SER A 14 -2.64 -0.45 36.15
CA SER A 14 -3.24 -0.04 34.89
C SER A 14 -2.78 -1.02 33.82
N GLY A 15 -3.52 -2.12 33.65
CA GLY A 15 -3.36 -3.02 32.52
C GLY A 15 -3.67 -2.22 31.27
N ALA A 16 -2.65 -1.79 30.54
CA ALA A 16 -2.82 -1.38 29.17
C ALA A 16 -3.51 -2.53 28.45
N ALA A 17 -4.69 -2.28 27.89
CA ALA A 17 -5.36 -3.27 27.06
C ALA A 17 -4.37 -3.76 26.01
N PRO A 18 -4.27 -5.09 25.77
CA PRO A 18 -3.39 -5.61 24.73
C PRO A 18 -3.72 -4.88 23.42
N ALA A 19 -2.67 -4.39 22.75
CA ALA A 19 -2.83 -3.76 21.44
C ALA A 19 -3.63 -4.73 20.54
N PRO A 20 -4.60 -4.23 19.76
CA PRO A 20 -5.38 -5.09 18.88
C PRO A 20 -4.43 -5.88 17.98
N VAL A 21 -4.56 -7.21 17.98
CA VAL A 21 -3.80 -8.10 17.11
C VAL A 21 -4.49 -8.11 15.76
N GLY A 22 -3.79 -7.69 14.71
CA GLY A 22 -4.30 -7.61 13.35
C GLY A 22 -4.54 -6.18 12.85
N PRO A 23 -4.89 -6.01 11.56
CA PRO A 23 -4.96 -4.70 10.93
C PRO A 23 -6.10 -3.86 11.53
N SER A 24 -5.74 -2.71 12.09
CA SER A 24 -6.63 -1.82 12.84
C SER A 24 -7.14 -0.63 12.02
N ASN A 25 -6.48 -0.35 10.89
CA ASN A 25 -6.79 0.78 10.02
C ASN A 25 -6.68 0.40 8.53
N PRO A 26 -7.21 1.24 7.60
CA PRO A 26 -7.20 0.92 6.17
C PRO A 26 -5.80 0.72 5.59
N TYR A 27 -4.81 1.49 6.04
CA TYR A 27 -3.44 1.32 5.57
C TYR A 27 -2.92 -0.09 5.88
N GLU A 28 -3.11 -0.57 7.11
CA GLU A 28 -2.69 -1.90 7.55
C GLU A 28 -3.44 -3.02 6.81
N GLN A 29 -4.75 -2.85 6.58
CA GLN A 29 -5.55 -3.81 5.80
C GLN A 29 -5.05 -3.94 4.36
N SER A 30 -4.61 -2.83 3.76
CA SER A 30 -4.02 -2.83 2.42
C SER A 30 -2.74 -3.66 2.37
N TRP A 31 -1.83 -3.47 3.35
CA TRP A 31 -0.60 -4.24 3.46
C TRP A 31 -0.86 -5.75 3.53
N VAL A 32 -1.77 -6.17 4.42
CA VAL A 32 -2.16 -7.58 4.55
C VAL A 32 -2.73 -8.12 3.25
N ALA A 33 -3.67 -7.39 2.61
CA ALA A 33 -4.25 -7.80 1.34
C ALA A 33 -3.20 -7.96 0.22
N GLY A 34 -2.21 -7.07 0.15
CA GLY A 34 -1.11 -7.17 -0.80
C GLY A 34 -0.23 -8.41 -0.55
N ALA A 35 0.10 -8.67 0.71
CA ALA A 35 0.88 -9.85 1.09
C ALA A 35 0.16 -11.16 0.82
N ASP A 36 -1.13 -11.24 1.18
CA ASP A 36 -1.97 -12.41 0.90
C ASP A 36 -2.04 -12.71 -0.59
N LEU A 37 -2.20 -11.67 -1.42
CA LEU A 37 -2.18 -11.82 -2.87
C LEU A 37 -0.80 -12.30 -3.37
N GLY A 38 0.29 -11.71 -2.88
CA GLY A 38 1.65 -12.12 -3.24
C GLY A 38 1.91 -13.60 -2.92
N ASN A 39 1.49 -14.05 -1.74
CA ASN A 39 1.55 -15.45 -1.32
C ASN A 39 0.69 -16.35 -2.21
N ALA A 40 -0.55 -15.94 -2.52
CA ALA A 40 -1.43 -16.71 -3.39
C ALA A 40 -0.84 -16.88 -4.80
N LEU A 41 -0.30 -15.81 -5.39
CA LEU A 41 0.33 -15.84 -6.71
C LEU A 41 1.56 -16.76 -6.74
N ALA A 42 2.39 -16.70 -5.69
CA ALA A 42 3.53 -17.58 -5.51
C ALA A 42 3.11 -19.06 -5.34
N ALA A 43 1.98 -19.30 -4.68
CA ALA A 43 1.37 -20.63 -4.55
C ALA A 43 0.63 -21.11 -5.82
N GLY A 44 0.65 -20.34 -6.91
CA GLY A 44 0.07 -20.72 -8.20
C GLY A 44 -1.37 -20.27 -8.44
N TRP A 45 -1.99 -19.55 -7.50
CA TRP A 45 -3.28 -18.92 -7.74
C TRP A 45 -3.18 -17.90 -8.88
N ARG A 46 -4.25 -17.74 -9.68
CA ARG A 46 -4.32 -16.78 -10.78
C ARG A 46 -5.64 -15.99 -10.73
N PRO A 47 -5.60 -14.68 -11.05
CA PRO A 47 -6.80 -13.87 -11.12
C PRO A 47 -7.73 -14.39 -12.22
N ARG A 48 -9.04 -14.29 -11.98
CA ARG A 48 -10.07 -14.68 -12.95
C ARG A 48 -10.58 -13.45 -13.69
N PRO A 49 -10.94 -13.57 -14.98
CA PRO A 49 -11.61 -12.51 -15.70
C PRO A 49 -12.87 -12.01 -14.98
N GLN A 50 -13.04 -10.69 -14.95
CA GLN A 50 -14.22 -10.02 -14.40
C GLN A 50 -15.07 -9.43 -15.54
N PRO A 51 -16.41 -9.49 -15.44
CA PRO A 51 -17.29 -8.78 -16.35
C PRO A 51 -17.00 -7.28 -16.35
N THR A 52 -17.05 -6.66 -17.54
CA THR A 52 -16.83 -5.22 -17.72
C THR A 52 -17.60 -4.69 -18.92
N ALA A 53 -17.74 -3.37 -18.98
CA ALA A 53 -18.38 -2.64 -20.07
C ALA A 53 -17.39 -1.86 -20.95
N ILE A 54 -16.07 -2.01 -20.74
CA ILE A 54 -15.06 -1.34 -21.55
C ILE A 54 -14.72 -2.14 -22.82
N ALA A 55 -14.30 -1.43 -23.86
CA ALA A 55 -13.76 -2.08 -25.05
C ALA A 55 -12.39 -2.73 -24.74
N LEU A 56 -12.22 -3.97 -25.19
CA LEU A 56 -11.04 -4.80 -24.95
C LEU A 56 -10.43 -5.23 -26.29
N ALA A 57 -9.11 -5.25 -26.38
CA ALA A 57 -8.39 -5.83 -27.50
C ALA A 57 -8.60 -7.37 -27.55
N PRO A 58 -8.36 -8.04 -28.70
CA PRO A 58 -8.39 -9.50 -28.75
C PRO A 58 -7.48 -10.13 -27.70
N GLY A 59 -8.04 -11.03 -26.87
CA GLY A 59 -7.31 -11.68 -25.77
C GLY A 59 -7.11 -10.82 -24.52
N GLU A 60 -7.55 -9.56 -24.53
CA GLU A 60 -7.52 -8.70 -23.35
C GLU A 60 -8.70 -9.03 -22.42
N VAL A 61 -8.43 -9.15 -21.12
CA VAL A 61 -9.43 -9.40 -20.08
C VAL A 61 -9.19 -8.50 -18.87
N VAL A 62 -10.26 -8.01 -18.26
CA VAL A 62 -10.19 -7.31 -16.96
C VAL A 62 -10.02 -8.34 -15.86
N LEU A 63 -9.02 -8.16 -15.00
CA LEU A 63 -8.70 -9.06 -13.90
C LEU A 63 -8.94 -8.42 -12.52
N ALA A 64 -8.99 -7.08 -12.48
CA ALA A 64 -9.48 -6.33 -11.34
C ALA A 64 -10.03 -4.98 -11.76
N GLN A 65 -10.94 -4.43 -10.97
CA GLN A 65 -11.45 -3.08 -11.15
C GLN A 65 -11.81 -2.44 -9.81
N GLY A 66 -11.67 -1.13 -9.71
CA GLY A 66 -12.00 -0.38 -8.50
C GLY A 66 -12.16 1.12 -8.77
N ALA A 67 -12.88 1.81 -7.87
CA ALA A 67 -12.94 3.27 -7.92
C ALA A 67 -11.53 3.85 -7.76
N VAL A 68 -11.24 4.92 -8.51
CA VAL A 68 -9.92 5.54 -8.52
C VAL A 68 -10.01 7.06 -8.43
N ARG A 69 -9.08 7.65 -7.69
CA ARG A 69 -8.76 9.09 -7.79
C ARG A 69 -7.36 9.25 -8.36
N ARG A 70 -7.26 9.96 -9.48
CA ARG A 70 -6.00 10.26 -10.14
C ARG A 70 -5.40 11.53 -9.56
N TRP A 71 -4.14 11.44 -9.16
CA TRP A 71 -3.32 12.59 -8.78
C TRP A 71 -2.16 12.73 -9.74
N GLN A 72 -1.83 13.98 -10.08
CA GLN A 72 -0.68 14.31 -10.90
C GLN A 72 0.35 15.02 -10.03
N TYR A 73 1.61 14.66 -10.24
CA TYR A 73 2.72 15.38 -9.66
C TYR A 73 2.93 16.71 -10.37
N ILE A 74 2.90 17.83 -9.63
CA ILE A 74 3.25 19.16 -10.14
C ILE A 74 4.55 19.60 -9.47
N GLY A 75 5.63 19.64 -10.25
CA GLY A 75 6.93 20.21 -9.90
C GLY A 75 7.53 20.81 -11.16
N GLN A 76 7.97 22.07 -11.08
CA GLN A 76 8.35 22.90 -12.23
C GLN A 76 9.49 22.32 -13.07
N ASP A 77 9.35 22.44 -14.40
CA ASP A 77 10.36 22.36 -15.47
C ASP A 77 11.59 21.48 -15.20
N VAL A 78 11.38 20.18 -14.97
CA VAL A 78 12.43 19.20 -15.25
C VAL A 78 12.31 18.86 -16.72
N THR A 79 13.19 19.42 -17.54
CA THR A 79 13.46 18.92 -18.89
C THR A 79 13.69 17.42 -18.76
N TYR A 80 12.77 16.61 -19.27
CA TYR A 80 12.87 15.15 -19.27
C TYR A 80 14.01 14.74 -20.22
N ASN A 81 15.25 14.86 -19.76
CA ASN A 81 16.39 14.26 -20.43
C ASN A 81 16.28 12.74 -20.24
N GLN A 82 16.38 12.02 -21.36
CA GLN A 82 16.19 10.58 -21.53
C GLN A 82 17.25 9.70 -20.83
N GLY A 83 17.79 10.08 -19.69
CA GLY A 83 18.79 9.27 -19.00
C GLY A 83 18.90 9.63 -17.53
N PHE A 84 18.86 8.60 -16.68
CA PHE A 84 19.00 8.63 -15.22
C PHE A 84 17.72 8.91 -14.41
N PHE A 85 16.84 7.92 -14.33
CA PHE A 85 15.90 7.76 -13.20
C PHE A 85 16.61 7.06 -12.03
N VAL A 86 17.53 7.76 -11.37
CA VAL A 86 18.06 7.30 -10.09
C VAL A 86 17.19 7.92 -9.00
N ALA A 87 16.62 7.06 -8.15
CA ALA A 87 15.91 7.38 -6.91
C ALA A 87 14.39 7.63 -6.97
N PHE A 88 13.63 6.56 -7.27
CA PHE A 88 12.31 6.33 -6.65
C PHE A 88 12.10 4.86 -6.24
N GLY A 89 13.18 4.14 -5.90
CA GLY A 89 13.09 2.70 -5.66
C GLY A 89 14.35 1.99 -5.18
N SER A 90 15.20 2.63 -4.36
CA SER A 90 16.06 1.88 -3.46
C SER A 90 15.41 1.91 -2.06
N PRO A 91 15.13 0.76 -1.43
CA PRO A 91 14.63 0.69 -0.05
C PRO A 91 15.49 1.42 0.99
N LEU A 92 16.70 1.86 0.63
CA LEU A 92 17.64 2.53 1.53
C LEU A 92 17.51 4.06 1.60
N LEU A 93 16.66 4.72 0.79
CA LEU A 93 16.65 6.19 0.71
C LEU A 93 15.27 6.87 0.60
N VAL A 94 14.18 6.20 0.98
CA VAL A 94 12.87 6.87 1.22
C VAL A 94 12.61 7.00 2.72
N GLY A 95 13.64 7.40 3.46
CA GLY A 95 13.64 7.59 4.91
C GLY A 95 13.92 9.05 5.34
N ALA A 96 13.62 10.05 4.50
CA ALA A 96 13.97 11.45 4.80
C ALA A 96 12.88 12.46 4.43
N SER A 97 11.69 12.33 5.02
CA SER A 97 10.69 13.42 4.98
C SER A 97 10.26 13.92 6.37
N LEU A 98 10.95 13.55 7.46
CA LEU A 98 10.73 14.12 8.78
C LEU A 98 12.05 14.24 9.56
N LEU A 99 12.63 15.45 9.56
CA LEU A 99 13.51 16.08 10.59
C LEU A 99 14.66 16.89 9.95
N GLY A 100 14.74 18.19 10.27
CA GLY A 100 15.95 18.98 10.04
C GLY A 100 15.73 20.47 9.78
N SER A 101 15.56 21.26 10.85
CA SER A 101 15.63 22.72 10.81
C SER A 101 17.05 23.20 10.53
N VAL A 102 17.27 24.08 9.53
CA VAL A 102 18.43 24.99 9.53
C VAL A 102 18.03 26.35 8.93
N LEU A 103 18.28 27.42 9.68
CA LEU A 103 17.98 28.81 9.38
C LEU A 103 19.05 29.44 8.46
N TYR A 104 18.68 30.02 7.31
CA TYR A 104 19.23 31.30 6.81
C TYR A 104 18.44 31.85 5.60
N ASN A 105 18.07 33.13 5.69
CA ASN A 105 17.34 34.02 4.76
C ASN A 105 16.00 33.54 4.16
N GLY A 106 14.95 33.63 4.99
CA GLY A 106 13.72 32.88 4.80
C GLY A 106 12.55 33.57 4.07
N SER A 107 12.57 34.79 3.55
CA SER A 107 11.33 35.34 2.93
C SER A 107 11.22 35.07 1.42
N GLN A 108 12.31 35.27 0.67
CA GLN A 108 12.33 35.01 -0.78
C GLN A 108 12.57 33.54 -1.11
N ARG A 109 13.46 32.89 -0.34
CA ARG A 109 13.72 31.46 -0.44
C ARG A 109 12.49 30.62 -0.06
N ARG A 110 11.74 30.98 0.99
CA ARG A 110 10.46 30.31 1.29
C ARG A 110 9.39 30.54 0.23
N ARG A 111 9.40 31.63 -0.53
CA ARG A 111 8.46 31.83 -1.65
C ARG A 111 8.84 31.01 -2.88
N ALA A 112 10.13 30.94 -3.21
CA ALA A 112 10.63 30.08 -4.28
C ALA A 112 10.53 28.58 -3.92
N GLU A 113 10.81 28.20 -2.67
CA GLU A 113 10.67 26.83 -2.16
C GLU A 113 9.21 26.45 -1.92
N ALA A 114 8.32 27.37 -1.56
CA ALA A 114 6.87 27.11 -1.52
C ALA A 114 6.26 27.03 -2.93
N ALA A 115 6.82 27.75 -3.91
CA ALA A 115 6.44 27.64 -5.33
C ALA A 115 7.01 26.37 -5.99
N ALA A 116 8.16 25.88 -5.53
CA ALA A 116 8.80 24.63 -5.96
C ALA A 116 8.45 23.43 -5.06
N ALA A 117 7.57 23.60 -4.07
CA ALA A 117 7.19 22.53 -3.16
C ALA A 117 6.45 21.43 -3.92
N VAL A 118 6.99 20.21 -3.83
CA VAL A 118 6.42 18.97 -4.34
C VAL A 118 4.95 18.87 -3.98
N GLN A 119 4.06 18.93 -4.98
CA GLN A 119 2.62 18.90 -4.76
C GLN A 119 1.92 17.88 -5.65
N TRP A 120 1.43 16.81 -5.01
CA TRP A 120 0.41 15.93 -5.59
C TRP A 120 -0.90 16.70 -5.67
N ARG A 121 -1.45 16.87 -6.88
CA ARG A 121 -2.76 17.50 -7.08
C ARG A 121 -3.77 16.48 -7.58
N PRO A 122 -4.97 16.39 -6.97
CA PRO A 122 -6.03 15.53 -7.48
C PRO A 122 -6.51 16.15 -8.80
N THR A 123 -6.64 15.33 -9.84
CA THR A 123 -6.95 15.81 -11.19
C THR A 123 -8.24 15.22 -11.74
N ALA A 124 -8.59 13.98 -11.36
CA ALA A 124 -9.83 13.35 -11.77
C ALA A 124 -10.21 12.20 -10.84
N THR A 125 -11.47 11.78 -10.90
CA THR A 125 -11.98 10.56 -10.26
C THR A 125 -12.62 9.66 -11.32
N GLY A 126 -12.78 8.38 -11.04
CA GLY A 126 -13.41 7.45 -11.99
C GLY A 126 -13.25 6.00 -11.61
N GLN A 127 -13.15 5.14 -12.62
CA GLN A 127 -12.96 3.70 -12.47
C GLN A 127 -11.63 3.27 -13.07
N LEU A 128 -10.86 2.47 -12.33
CA LEU A 128 -9.66 1.78 -12.79
C LEU A 128 -10.01 0.35 -13.16
N PHE A 129 -9.44 -0.12 -14.26
CA PHE A 129 -9.48 -1.50 -14.72
C PHE A 129 -8.04 -1.98 -14.94
N LEU A 130 -7.63 -3.02 -14.20
CA LEU A 130 -6.40 -3.75 -14.49
C LEU A 130 -6.73 -4.87 -15.46
N THR A 131 -6.13 -4.82 -16.64
CA THR A 131 -6.22 -5.89 -17.64
C THR A 131 -4.90 -6.63 -17.74
N ASN A 132 -4.87 -7.76 -18.43
CA ASN A 132 -3.61 -8.41 -18.78
C ASN A 132 -2.74 -7.60 -19.77
N HIS A 133 -3.22 -6.47 -20.30
CA HIS A 133 -2.49 -5.65 -21.28
C HIS A 133 -2.09 -4.26 -20.73
N ARG A 134 -2.89 -3.68 -19.84
CA ARG A 134 -2.78 -2.27 -19.44
C ARG A 134 -3.51 -1.95 -18.13
N ILE A 135 -3.24 -0.75 -17.63
CA ILE A 135 -4.11 -0.06 -16.68
C ILE A 135 -5.02 0.87 -17.49
N ALA A 136 -6.31 0.58 -17.55
CA ALA A 136 -7.29 1.45 -18.20
C ALA A 136 -8.05 2.27 -17.15
N LEU A 137 -8.22 3.57 -17.40
CA LEU A 137 -8.87 4.51 -16.48
C LEU A 137 -10.02 5.20 -17.21
N GLY A 138 -11.25 4.93 -16.78
CA GLY A 138 -12.42 5.71 -17.17
C GLY A 138 -12.62 6.84 -16.19
N LEU A 139 -12.04 8.02 -16.45
CA LEU A 139 -12.04 9.16 -15.55
C LEU A 139 -13.12 10.18 -15.93
N SER A 140 -13.50 11.03 -14.98
CA SER A 140 -14.38 12.19 -15.20
C SER A 140 -13.84 13.18 -16.23
N SER A 141 -12.52 13.18 -16.45
CA SER A 141 -11.84 13.99 -17.48
C SER A 141 -11.69 13.27 -18.82
N GLY A 142 -12.23 12.06 -18.97
CA GLY A 142 -12.05 11.20 -20.15
C GLY A 142 -11.23 9.94 -19.87
N TRP A 143 -10.98 9.16 -20.93
CA TRP A 143 -10.25 7.90 -20.83
C TRP A 143 -8.73 8.11 -20.84
N LEU A 144 -8.02 7.29 -20.06
CA LEU A 144 -6.57 7.21 -20.05
C LEU A 144 -6.14 5.74 -19.96
N ASP A 145 -5.30 5.31 -20.89
CA ASP A 145 -4.71 3.97 -20.90
C ASP A 145 -3.21 4.04 -20.65
N ILE A 146 -2.73 3.23 -19.71
CA ILE A 146 -1.30 3.08 -19.41
C ILE A 146 -0.91 1.66 -19.79
N ALA A 147 -0.35 1.49 -20.99
CA ALA A 147 0.15 0.20 -21.43
C ALA A 147 1.43 -0.17 -20.65
N TYR A 148 1.55 -1.44 -20.27
CA TYR A 148 2.69 -1.91 -19.47
C TYR A 148 4.07 -1.61 -20.07
N PRO A 149 4.30 -1.67 -21.40
CA PRO A 149 5.58 -1.30 -21.98
C PRO A 149 6.03 0.16 -21.73
N TYR A 150 5.10 1.06 -21.38
CA TYR A 150 5.41 2.46 -21.06
C TYR A 150 5.64 2.71 -19.57
N LEU A 151 5.43 1.71 -18.70
CA LEU A 151 5.77 1.83 -17.29
C LEU A 151 7.31 1.80 -17.14
N ARG A 152 7.86 2.88 -16.57
CA ARG A 152 9.30 3.02 -16.31
C ARG A 152 9.66 2.61 -14.89
N ALA A 153 8.78 2.91 -13.95
CA ALA A 153 8.91 2.53 -12.55
C ALA A 153 7.55 2.61 -11.84
N SER A 154 7.45 1.91 -10.73
CA SER A 154 6.21 1.86 -9.94
C SER A 154 6.54 1.66 -8.46
N SER A 155 5.81 2.33 -7.59
CA SER A 155 5.83 2.11 -6.14
C SER A 155 4.41 2.15 -5.59
N VAL A 156 4.25 1.82 -4.31
CA VAL A 156 2.98 1.94 -3.60
C VAL A 156 3.24 2.58 -2.24
N ASP A 157 2.35 3.45 -1.82
CA ASP A 157 2.33 4.05 -0.50
C ASP A 157 0.98 3.79 0.19
N GLY A 158 0.75 4.43 1.34
CA GLY A 158 -0.51 4.23 2.06
C GLY A 158 -1.75 4.85 1.44
N ILE A 159 -1.60 5.64 0.38
CA ILE A 159 -2.68 6.31 -0.33
C ILE A 159 -2.97 5.59 -1.65
N GLY A 160 -1.93 5.20 -2.40
CA GLY A 160 -2.12 4.70 -3.75
C GLY A 160 -0.88 4.12 -4.39
N MET A 161 -1.06 3.59 -5.60
CA MET A 161 0.05 3.23 -6.48
C MET A 161 0.61 4.49 -7.12
N ILE A 162 1.93 4.64 -7.16
CA ILE A 162 2.61 5.67 -7.93
C ILE A 162 3.22 5.00 -9.15
N VAL A 163 2.88 5.48 -10.34
CA VAL A 163 3.42 5.00 -11.62
C VAL A 163 4.15 6.12 -12.33
N MET A 164 5.34 5.79 -12.84
CA MET A 164 6.13 6.65 -13.73
C MET A 164 5.97 6.11 -15.15
N VAL A 165 5.38 6.93 -16.01
CA VAL A 165 5.06 6.59 -17.39
C VAL A 165 5.98 7.37 -18.32
N ASP A 166 6.42 6.73 -19.40
CA ASP A 166 7.29 7.37 -20.37
C ASP A 166 6.74 8.70 -20.90
N GLY A 167 7.56 9.75 -20.85
CA GLY A 167 7.18 11.08 -21.31
C GLY A 167 6.05 11.76 -20.52
N GLN A 168 5.68 11.27 -19.34
CA GLN A 168 4.61 11.83 -18.52
C GLN A 168 5.08 12.12 -17.09
N PRO A 169 4.53 13.15 -16.43
CA PRO A 169 4.70 13.34 -15.00
C PRO A 169 4.24 12.13 -14.19
N PRO A 170 4.86 11.84 -13.03
CA PRO A 170 4.39 10.78 -12.14
C PRO A 170 2.91 10.91 -11.83
N VAL A 171 2.21 9.78 -11.84
CA VAL A 171 0.78 9.68 -11.55
C VAL A 171 0.60 8.82 -10.31
N ARG A 172 -0.19 9.30 -9.34
CA ARG A 172 -0.69 8.47 -8.25
C ARG A 172 -2.13 8.06 -8.55
N LEU A 173 -2.38 6.76 -8.44
CA LEU A 173 -3.67 6.11 -8.56
C LEU A 173 -4.09 5.70 -7.14
N GLU A 174 -4.91 6.54 -6.51
CA GLU A 174 -5.54 6.22 -5.23
C GLU A 174 -6.70 5.26 -5.50
N VAL A 175 -6.50 4.00 -5.13
CA VAL A 175 -7.40 2.87 -5.31
C VAL A 175 -7.37 2.02 -4.05
N TRP A 176 -8.44 1.28 -3.78
CA TRP A 176 -8.55 0.44 -2.59
C TRP A 176 -8.66 -1.05 -2.94
N PRO A 177 -7.88 -1.95 -2.31
CA PRO A 177 -6.72 -1.70 -1.45
C PRO A 177 -5.45 -1.43 -2.27
N PRO A 178 -4.64 -0.39 -1.99
CA PRO A 178 -3.56 0.01 -2.89
C PRO A 178 -2.44 -1.03 -3.06
N HIS A 179 -2.01 -1.74 -2.00
CA HIS A 179 -0.96 -2.77 -2.13
C HIS A 179 -1.44 -3.99 -2.89
N TRP A 180 -2.72 -4.36 -2.77
CA TRP A 180 -3.30 -5.45 -3.55
C TRP A 180 -3.29 -5.13 -5.05
N PHE A 181 -3.75 -3.93 -5.43
CA PHE A 181 -3.70 -3.48 -6.83
C PHE A 181 -2.26 -3.38 -7.35
N PHE A 182 -1.32 -2.94 -6.50
CA PHE A 182 0.10 -2.85 -6.85
C PHE A 182 0.70 -4.22 -7.16
N VAL A 183 0.50 -5.20 -6.27
CA VAL A 183 1.02 -6.57 -6.44
C VAL A 183 0.42 -7.20 -7.70
N LEU A 184 -0.90 -7.07 -7.90
CA LEU A 184 -1.54 -7.57 -9.12
C LEU A 184 -0.98 -6.90 -10.38
N MET A 185 -0.82 -5.58 -10.38
CA MET A 185 -0.26 -4.84 -11.50
C MET A 185 1.16 -5.31 -11.84
N ARG A 186 2.03 -5.50 -10.84
CA ARG A 186 3.40 -6.01 -11.05
C ARG A 186 3.39 -7.41 -11.66
N PHE A 187 2.51 -8.28 -11.18
CA PHE A 187 2.33 -9.62 -11.75
C PHE A 187 1.88 -9.58 -13.21
N LEU A 188 0.92 -8.71 -13.55
CA LEU A 188 0.39 -8.60 -14.91
C LEU A 188 1.37 -7.93 -15.88
N ALA A 189 2.08 -6.90 -15.42
CA ALA A 189 3.03 -6.15 -16.24
C ALA A 189 4.34 -6.90 -16.47
N TYR A 190 4.81 -7.67 -15.49
CA TYR A 190 6.18 -8.22 -15.49
C TYR A 190 6.26 -9.72 -15.17
N GLY A 191 5.16 -10.39 -14.84
CA GLY A 191 5.18 -11.78 -14.37
C GLY A 191 5.76 -11.95 -12.96
N GLU A 192 5.94 -10.86 -12.22
CA GLU A 192 6.59 -10.87 -10.90
C GLU A 192 5.62 -11.23 -9.77
N THR A 193 6.04 -12.14 -8.90
CA THR A 193 5.38 -12.39 -7.61
C THR A 193 6.01 -11.51 -6.54
N VAL A 194 5.43 -10.33 -6.31
CA VAL A 194 5.92 -9.39 -5.30
C VAL A 194 5.59 -9.89 -3.91
N GLN A 195 6.62 -10.05 -3.08
CA GLN A 195 6.48 -10.32 -1.65
C GLN A 195 6.43 -8.99 -0.90
N VAL A 196 5.30 -8.74 -0.24
CA VAL A 196 5.08 -7.54 0.57
C VAL A 196 5.57 -7.84 1.99
N ASP A 197 6.58 -7.11 2.47
CA ASP A 197 7.09 -7.30 3.83
C ASP A 197 6.13 -6.73 4.87
N VAL A 198 5.22 -7.57 5.36
CA VAL A 198 4.22 -7.18 6.35
C VAL A 198 4.89 -6.80 7.67
N PRO A 199 4.63 -5.58 8.21
CA PRO A 199 5.09 -5.17 9.52
C PRO A 199 4.81 -6.24 10.59
N PRO A 200 5.73 -6.52 11.52
CA PRO A 200 5.60 -7.63 12.47
C PRO A 200 4.29 -7.64 13.26
N HIS A 201 3.74 -6.47 13.61
CA HIS A 201 2.49 -6.35 14.38
C HIS A 201 1.23 -6.69 13.58
N LEU A 202 1.32 -6.79 12.25
CA LEU A 202 0.24 -7.17 11.35
C LEU A 202 0.28 -8.64 10.95
N ARG A 203 1.38 -9.32 11.23
CA ARG A 203 1.47 -10.76 11.00
C ARG A 203 0.51 -11.43 11.96
N SER A 204 -0.41 -12.24 11.45
CA SER A 204 -1.20 -13.10 12.32
C SER A 204 -0.24 -13.91 13.19
N PRO A 205 -0.49 -14.04 14.50
CA PRO A 205 0.28 -15.01 15.29
C PRO A 205 0.13 -16.35 14.57
N ALA A 206 1.26 -17.01 14.32
CA ALA A 206 1.24 -18.39 13.86
C ALA A 206 0.28 -19.18 14.75
N PRO A 207 -0.47 -20.17 14.22
CA PRO A 207 -1.21 -21.07 15.08
C PRO A 207 -0.24 -21.54 16.16
N LEU A 208 -0.58 -21.31 17.43
CA LEU A 208 0.16 -21.95 18.52
C LEU A 208 0.19 -23.43 18.16
N ASP A 209 1.36 -23.97 17.86
CA ASP A 209 1.54 -25.40 17.72
C ASP A 209 0.83 -26.03 18.91
N ALA A 210 -0.23 -26.80 18.63
CA ALA A 210 -0.84 -27.64 19.63
C ALA A 210 0.26 -28.61 20.06
N GLY A 211 0.99 -28.23 21.13
CA GLY A 211 2.05 -29.05 21.68
C GLY A 211 1.52 -30.46 21.94
N PRO A 212 2.35 -31.49 21.79
CA PRO A 212 1.93 -32.86 21.97
C PRO A 212 1.63 -33.08 23.46
N GLY A 213 0.39 -32.91 23.87
CA GLY A 213 0.08 -32.82 25.30
C GLY A 213 -1.41 -32.87 25.61
N GLY A 214 -2.10 -33.88 25.08
CA GLY A 214 -3.48 -34.16 25.42
C GLY A 214 -3.82 -35.62 25.15
N ALA A 215 -3.17 -36.53 25.87
CA ALA A 215 -3.58 -37.93 25.86
C ALA A 215 -5.06 -38.02 26.31
N PRO A 216 -5.92 -38.78 25.60
CA PRO A 216 -7.27 -39.02 26.06
C PRO A 216 -7.21 -39.85 27.35
N ASN A 217 -7.73 -39.29 28.43
CA ASN A 217 -7.89 -39.99 29.70
C ASN A 217 -8.90 -41.13 29.49
N SER A 218 -8.38 -42.34 29.33
CA SER A 218 -9.16 -43.58 29.28
C SER A 218 -9.58 -43.94 30.70
N GLY A 219 -10.66 -43.30 31.16
CA GLY A 219 -11.30 -43.59 32.43
C GLY A 219 -12.56 -44.43 32.26
N ALA A 220 -12.39 -45.74 32.11
CA ALA A 220 -13.35 -46.76 32.55
C ALA A 220 -12.50 -47.96 33.01
N PRO A 221 -12.81 -48.63 34.14
CA PRO A 221 -14.15 -49.24 34.35
C PRO A 221 -14.66 -49.33 35.82
N GLY A 222 -15.98 -49.58 35.94
CA GLY A 222 -16.52 -50.55 36.91
C GLY A 222 -17.23 -50.02 38.17
N ALA A 223 -18.57 -50.00 38.14
CA ALA A 223 -19.45 -50.88 38.94
C ALA A 223 -20.92 -50.58 38.57
#